data_AF-A0A924Q6Y6-F1
#
_entry.id   AF-A0A924Q6Y6-F1
#
_cell.length_a   1.000
_cell.length_b   1.000
_cell.length_c   1.000
_cell.angle_alpha   90.00
_cell.angle_beta   90.00
_cell.angle_gamma   90.00
#
_symmetry.space_group_name_H-M   'P 1'
#
loop_
_entity.id
_entity.type
_entity.pdbx_description
1 polymer ?
#
loop_
_entity_poly.entity_id
_entity_poly.type
_entity_poly.pdbx_seq_one_letter_code
_entity_poly.pdbx_strand_id
1 'polypeptide(L)'
;AHEHRFGVHAGDMETSMMLALREQYVDMKRAQNFSNSSEERAARYPILGNGTSAKLGWQMQDYNPAGAAGNAAAATAVKGRALIDAAGLQLALLLREVSALPLSMLRAKPEIPD
;
A
#
# COMPACT_ATOMS: atom_id res chain seq x y z
N ALA A 1 -5.61 3.97 -10.23
CA ALA A 1 -6.58 4.69 -9.38
C ALA A 1 -7.37 3.73 -8.49
N HIS A 2 -8.02 2.69 -9.04
CA HIS A 2 -8.78 1.70 -8.26
C HIS A 2 -7.92 0.90 -7.27
N GLU A 3 -6.86 0.24 -7.76
CA GLU A 3 -5.95 -0.56 -6.92
C GLU A 3 -5.35 0.25 -5.76
N HIS A 4 -4.92 1.49 -6.01
CA HIS A 4 -4.39 2.36 -4.96
C HIS A 4 -5.43 2.69 -3.86
N ARG A 5 -6.71 2.59 -4.18
CA ARG A 5 -7.81 2.96 -3.28
C ARG A 5 -8.36 1.76 -2.51
N PHE A 6 -8.39 0.58 -3.14
CA PHE A 6 -9.03 -0.62 -2.58
C PHE A 6 -8.09 -1.82 -2.45
N GLY A 7 -6.92 -1.78 -3.08
CA GLY A 7 -5.86 -2.79 -2.98
C GLY A 7 -5.04 -2.57 -1.72
N VAL A 8 -5.40 -3.26 -0.64
CA VAL A 8 -4.79 -3.09 0.69
C VAL A 8 -3.83 -4.24 1.02
N HIS A 9 -4.06 -5.43 0.47
CA HIS A 9 -3.23 -6.60 0.74
C HIS A 9 -3.35 -7.68 -0.35
N ALA A 10 -2.23 -8.31 -0.70
CA ALA A 10 -2.07 -9.35 -1.71
C ALA A 10 -2.66 -8.97 -3.08
N GLY A 11 -2.70 -7.67 -3.40
CA GLY A 11 -3.13 -7.13 -4.68
C GLY A 11 -2.00 -7.08 -5.73
N ASP A 12 -2.12 -6.17 -6.69
CA ASP A 12 -1.18 -6.01 -7.81
C ASP A 12 0.25 -5.75 -7.31
N MET A 13 0.43 -4.79 -6.39
CA MET A 13 1.76 -4.36 -5.94
C MET A 13 2.53 -5.46 -5.21
N GLU A 14 1.93 -6.08 -4.18
CA GLU A 14 2.60 -7.11 -3.38
C GLU A 14 2.85 -8.38 -4.20
N THR A 15 1.88 -8.79 -5.03
CA THR A 15 2.04 -9.95 -5.92
C THR A 15 3.12 -9.68 -6.98
N SER A 16 3.14 -8.48 -7.57
CA SER A 16 4.18 -8.06 -8.52
C SER A 16 5.56 -8.09 -7.88
N MET A 17 5.69 -7.57 -6.65
CA MET A 17 6.94 -7.60 -5.89
C MET A 17 7.41 -9.04 -5.65
N MET A 18 6.50 -9.93 -5.23
CA MET A 18 6.82 -11.34 -5.03
C MET A 18 7.23 -12.04 -6.32
N LEU A 19 6.56 -11.78 -7.45
CA LEU A 19 6.96 -12.29 -8.76
C LEU A 19 8.39 -11.86 -9.13
N ALA A 20 8.80 -10.63 -8.79
CA ALA A 20 10.15 -10.15 -9.07
C ALA A 20 11.23 -10.70 -8.13
N LEU A 21 10.89 -11.10 -6.91
CA LEU A 21 11.86 -11.53 -5.89
C LEU A 21 11.94 -13.05 -5.73
N ARG A 22 10.80 -13.74 -5.87
CA ARG A 22 10.58 -15.14 -5.53
C ARG A 22 9.40 -15.72 -6.32
N GLU A 23 9.48 -15.69 -7.65
CA GLU A 23 8.41 -16.16 -8.54
C GLU A 23 7.90 -17.57 -8.21
N GLN A 24 8.78 -18.46 -7.72
CA GLN A 24 8.44 -19.85 -7.39
C GLN A 24 7.42 -19.99 -6.25
N TYR A 25 7.16 -18.92 -5.49
CA TYR A 25 6.16 -18.90 -4.42
C TYR A 25 4.83 -18.25 -4.85
N VAL A 26 4.67 -17.89 -6.12
CA VAL A 26 3.46 -17.25 -6.65
C VAL A 26 2.81 -18.14 -7.71
N ASP A 27 1.65 -18.71 -7.38
CA ASP A 27 0.82 -19.42 -8.36
C ASP A 27 -0.16 -18.44 -9.03
N MET A 28 0.24 -17.88 -10.17
CA MET A 28 -0.57 -16.92 -10.92
C MET A 28 -1.87 -17.51 -11.46
N LYS A 29 -2.03 -18.84 -11.53
CA LYS A 29 -3.32 -19.45 -11.93
C LYS A 29 -4.42 -19.24 -10.89
N ARG A 30 -4.05 -18.91 -9.66
CA ARG A 30 -4.96 -18.62 -8.54
C ARG A 30 -5.12 -17.12 -8.29
N ALA A 31 -4.38 -16.27 -9.01
CA ALA A 31 -4.47 -14.84 -8.89
C ALA A 31 -5.82 -14.35 -9.45
N GLN A 32 -6.50 -13.51 -8.68
CA GLN A 32 -7.81 -12.98 -9.03
C GLN A 32 -7.92 -11.52 -8.57
N ASN A 33 -9.05 -10.89 -8.90
CA ASN A 33 -9.43 -9.60 -8.33
C ASN A 33 -10.26 -9.83 -7.06
N PHE A 34 -9.69 -9.52 -5.90
CA PHE A 34 -10.28 -9.77 -4.59
C PHE A 34 -11.05 -8.52 -4.11
N SER A 35 -12.37 -8.53 -4.31
CA SER A 35 -13.26 -7.48 -3.79
C SER A 35 -13.28 -7.49 -2.26
N ASN A 36 -13.55 -6.32 -1.66
CA ASN A 36 -13.60 -6.13 -0.21
C ASN A 36 -14.72 -5.18 0.21
N SER A 37 -15.04 -5.16 1.51
CA SER A 37 -16.19 -4.40 2.03
C SER A 37 -16.04 -2.88 1.82
N SER A 38 -14.81 -2.37 1.72
CA SER A 38 -14.57 -0.95 1.47
C SER A 38 -14.98 -0.52 0.08
N GLU A 39 -14.73 -1.36 -0.93
CA GLU A 39 -15.19 -1.13 -2.29
C GLU A 39 -16.73 -1.13 -2.37
N GLU A 40 -17.39 -2.08 -1.72
CA GLU A 40 -18.84 -2.13 -1.68
C GLU A 40 -19.47 -0.93 -0.97
N ARG A 41 -18.87 -0.46 0.12
CA ARG A 41 -19.32 0.76 0.81
C ARG A 41 -19.13 1.99 -0.08
N ALA A 42 -18.03 2.08 -0.82
CA ALA A 42 -17.75 3.22 -1.70
C ALA A 42 -18.82 3.43 -2.78
N ALA A 43 -19.48 2.35 -3.23
CA ALA A 43 -20.57 2.43 -4.19
C ALA A 43 -21.87 3.03 -3.60
N ARG A 44 -22.07 2.92 -2.28
CA ARG A 44 -23.33 3.27 -1.61
C ARG A 44 -23.24 4.52 -0.74
N TYR A 45 -22.06 4.84 -0.21
CA TYR A 45 -21.88 5.88 0.81
C TYR A 45 -20.79 6.88 0.38
N PRO A 46 -21.16 8.04 -0.19
CA PRO A 46 -20.18 8.99 -0.74
C PRO A 46 -19.29 9.65 0.33
N ILE A 47 -19.69 9.64 1.61
CA ILE A 47 -18.91 10.21 2.71
C ILE A 47 -18.13 9.11 3.45
N LEU A 48 -18.83 8.09 3.95
CA LEU A 48 -18.25 7.02 4.77
C LEU A 48 -17.58 5.89 3.97
N GLY A 49 -17.96 5.73 2.71
CA GLY A 49 -17.43 4.68 1.84
C GLY A 49 -16.31 5.17 0.93
N ASN A 50 -16.16 6.48 0.71
CA ASN A 50 -15.28 6.92 -0.37
C ASN A 50 -13.78 6.89 0.00
N GLY A 51 -13.42 6.79 1.29
CA GLY A 51 -12.03 6.72 1.78
C GLY A 51 -11.22 8.02 1.67
N THR A 52 -11.75 9.03 0.99
CA THR A 52 -11.19 10.38 0.79
C THR A 52 -11.79 11.41 1.76
N SER A 53 -13.08 11.30 2.12
CA SER A 53 -13.77 12.27 2.99
C SER A 53 -13.63 11.93 4.48
N ALA A 54 -14.17 10.79 4.90
CA ALA A 54 -13.94 10.24 6.23
C ALA A 54 -13.18 8.90 6.10
N LYS A 55 -12.05 8.77 6.80
CA LYS A 55 -11.30 7.51 6.87
C LYS A 55 -11.92 6.62 7.94
N LEU A 56 -12.81 5.72 7.51
CA LEU A 56 -13.33 4.67 8.38
C LEU A 56 -12.24 3.63 8.61
N GLY A 57 -12.05 3.21 9.86
CA GLY A 57 -11.21 2.06 10.18
C GLY A 57 -11.74 0.77 9.53
N TRP A 58 -10.88 -0.23 9.44
CA TRP A 58 -11.22 -1.55 8.92
C TRP A 58 -10.63 -2.63 9.84
N GLN A 59 -11.18 -3.84 9.75
CA GLN A 59 -10.71 -5.04 10.44
C GLN A 59 -10.48 -6.17 9.44
N MET A 60 -9.79 -7.25 9.81
CA MET A 60 -9.44 -8.31 8.86
C MET A 60 -10.66 -8.95 8.17
N GLN A 61 -11.82 -9.01 8.83
CA GLN A 61 -13.05 -9.52 8.21
C GLN A 61 -13.60 -8.64 7.08
N ASP A 62 -13.09 -7.42 6.92
CA ASP A 62 -13.45 -6.54 5.81
C ASP A 62 -12.78 -6.94 4.49
N TYR A 63 -11.78 -7.83 4.54
CA TYR A 63 -11.09 -8.35 3.36
C TYR A 63 -11.96 -9.38 2.64
N ASN A 64 -11.52 -9.79 1.45
CA ASN A 64 -12.09 -10.94 0.79
C ASN A 64 -11.93 -12.19 1.69
N PRO A 65 -12.88 -13.16 1.66
CA PRO A 65 -12.73 -14.42 2.40
C PRO A 65 -11.44 -15.19 2.10
N ALA A 66 -10.82 -14.97 0.93
CA ALA A 66 -9.52 -15.55 0.58
C ALA A 66 -8.33 -14.88 1.31
N GLY A 67 -8.55 -13.86 2.13
CA GLY A 67 -7.53 -13.14 2.89
C GLY A 67 -6.83 -12.01 2.13
N ALA A 68 -7.28 -11.67 0.92
CA ALA A 68 -6.70 -10.64 0.06
C ALA A 68 -7.70 -9.50 -0.21
N ALA A 69 -7.19 -8.36 -0.67
CA ALA A 69 -7.97 -7.19 -1.04
C ALA A 69 -7.20 -6.42 -2.12
N GLY A 70 -7.63 -6.53 -3.38
CA GLY A 70 -6.95 -5.95 -4.56
C GLY A 70 -6.85 -6.89 -5.76
N ASN A 71 -6.30 -6.40 -6.87
CA ASN A 71 -6.21 -7.13 -8.12
C ASN A 71 -4.87 -7.84 -8.35
N ALA A 72 -4.70 -9.01 -7.74
CA ALA A 72 -3.51 -9.84 -7.94
C ALA A 72 -3.37 -10.33 -9.39
N ALA A 73 -4.47 -10.52 -10.13
CA ALA A 73 -4.43 -10.98 -11.51
C ALA A 73 -3.76 -9.98 -12.47
N ALA A 74 -3.66 -8.71 -12.10
CA ALA A 74 -2.96 -7.69 -12.87
C ALA A 74 -1.44 -7.67 -12.62
N ALA A 75 -0.93 -8.50 -11.71
CA ALA A 75 0.45 -8.48 -11.27
C ALA A 75 1.43 -8.98 -12.34
N THR A 76 2.62 -8.37 -12.38
CA THR A 76 3.71 -8.78 -13.27
C THR A 76 5.06 -8.61 -12.59
N ALA A 77 6.04 -9.45 -12.94
CA ALA A 77 7.41 -9.30 -12.45
C ALA A 77 8.05 -7.96 -12.87
N VAL A 78 7.68 -7.41 -14.03
CA VAL A 78 8.19 -6.11 -14.52
C VAL A 78 7.76 -4.97 -13.60
N LYS A 79 6.47 -4.91 -13.22
CA LYS A 79 5.98 -3.96 -12.22
C LYS A 79 6.71 -4.13 -10.89
N GLY A 80 6.93 -5.38 -10.48
CA GLY A 80 7.64 -5.70 -9.24
C GLY A 80 9.06 -5.17 -9.22
N ARG A 81 9.82 -5.38 -10.31
CA ARG A 81 11.19 -4.86 -10.45
C ARG A 81 11.20 -3.33 -10.35
N ALA A 82 10.33 -2.66 -11.11
CA ALA A 82 10.22 -1.20 -11.07
C ALA A 82 9.88 -0.67 -9.67
N LEU A 83 8.96 -1.33 -8.96
CA LEU A 83 8.61 -0.99 -7.58
C LEU A 83 9.80 -1.13 -6.63
N ILE A 84 10.52 -2.26 -6.69
CA ILE A 84 11.66 -2.55 -5.81
C ILE A 84 12.80 -1.56 -6.08
N ASP A 85 13.10 -1.28 -7.33
CA ASP A 85 14.19 -0.37 -7.71
C ASP A 85 13.88 1.06 -7.22
N ALA A 86 12.65 1.53 -7.43
CA ALA A 86 12.22 2.85 -6.95
C ALA A 86 12.22 2.93 -5.42
N ALA A 87 11.63 1.96 -4.73
CA ALA A 87 11.55 1.94 -3.27
C ALA A 87 12.94 1.81 -2.63
N GLY A 88 13.79 0.95 -3.17
CA GLY A 88 15.16 0.76 -2.71
C GLY A 88 16.00 2.04 -2.84
N LEU A 89 15.89 2.75 -3.96
CA LEU A 89 16.57 4.04 -4.15
C LEU A 89 16.08 5.08 -3.15
N GLN A 90 14.76 5.22 -2.97
CA GLN A 90 14.20 6.21 -2.05
C GLN A 90 14.55 5.90 -0.58
N LEU A 91 14.54 4.62 -0.19
CA LEU A 91 14.97 4.22 1.14
C LEU A 91 16.44 4.55 1.38
N ALA A 92 17.32 4.28 0.41
CA ALA A 92 18.74 4.63 0.52
C ALA A 92 18.95 6.15 0.65
N LEU A 93 18.20 6.97 -0.10
CA LEU A 93 18.23 8.43 0.01
C LEU A 93 17.76 8.91 1.38
N LEU A 94 16.62 8.39 1.87
CA LEU A 94 16.09 8.70 3.20
C LEU A 94 17.11 8.39 4.29
N LEU A 95 17.74 7.22 4.25
CA LEU A 95 18.75 6.83 5.24
C LEU A 95 19.95 7.78 5.24
N ARG A 96 20.38 8.25 4.06
CA ARG A 96 21.44 9.26 3.95
C ARG A 96 21.03 10.59 4.57
N GLU A 97 19.80 11.05 4.31
CA GLU A 97 19.29 12.29 4.90
C GLU A 97 19.18 12.17 6.41
N VAL A 98 18.59 11.09 6.93
CA VAL A 98 18.49 10.84 8.38
C VAL A 98 19.87 10.84 9.04
N SER A 99 20.87 10.24 8.40
CA SER A 99 22.25 10.22 8.93
C SER A 99 22.94 11.59 8.88
N ALA A 100 22.59 12.45 7.93
CA ALA A 100 23.21 13.77 7.74
C ALA A 100 22.46 14.89 8.48
N LEU A 101 21.20 14.66 8.87
CA LEU A 101 20.35 15.66 9.50
C LEU A 101 20.91 16.03 10.90
N PRO A 102 21.29 17.29 11.14
CA PRO A 102 21.88 17.67 12.40
C PRO A 102 20.83 17.65 13.52
N LEU A 103 21.22 17.12 14.69
CA LEU A 103 20.33 17.08 15.87
C LEU A 103 19.89 18.46 16.34
N SER A 104 20.60 19.53 15.96
CA SER A 104 20.19 20.92 16.24
C SER A 104 18.86 21.30 15.60
N MET A 105 18.32 20.51 14.66
CA MET A 105 16.96 20.68 14.16
C MET A 105 15.89 20.37 15.22
N LEU A 106 16.23 19.55 16.23
CA LEU A 106 15.33 19.27 17.35
C LEU A 106 15.32 20.43 18.33
N ARG A 107 14.14 20.96 18.62
CA ARG A 107 13.93 21.93 19.71
C ARG A 107 13.43 21.19 20.94
N ALA A 108 13.98 21.52 22.11
CA ALA A 108 13.60 20.88 23.37
C ALA A 108 12.16 21.22 23.79
N LYS A 109 11.65 22.39 23.40
CA LYS A 109 10.30 22.88 23.72
C LYS A 109 9.75 23.71 22.56
N PRO A 110 8.41 23.81 22.40
CA PRO A 110 7.79 24.75 21.47
C PRO A 110 8.15 26.21 21.84
N GLU A 111 8.40 27.05 20.84
CA GLU A 111 8.38 28.51 21.03
C GLU A 111 6.93 28.97 20.96
N ILE A 112 6.44 29.58 22.04
CA ILE A 112 5.12 30.20 22.10
C ILE A 112 5.38 31.71 22.18
N PRO A 113 5.00 32.50 21.16
CA PRO A 113 5.08 33.96 21.24
C PRO A 113 4.15 34.50 22.32
N ASP A 114 4.54 35.63 22.92
CA ASP A 114 3.70 36.40 23.86
C ASP A 114 2.44 36.98 23.19
#